data_AF-A0A2G9MZW7-F1
#
_entry.id   AF-A0A2G9MZW7-F1
#
_cell.length_a   1.000
_cell.length_b   1.000
_cell.length_c   1.000
_cell.angle_alpha   90.00
_cell.angle_beta   90.00
_cell.angle_gamma   90.00
#
_symmetry.space_group_name_H-M   'P 1'
#
loop_
_entity.id
_entity.type
_entity.pdbx_description
1 polymer ?
#
loop_
_entity_poly.entity_id
_entity_poly.type
_entity_poly.pdbx_seq_one_letter_code
_entity_poly.pdbx_strand_id
1 'polypeptide(L)'
;PIRDKNLDRVTELAFAKKHGIEIDSVAKRFSIDQNLWGRAIEGGVLEDPYSEPPDDAFIWVKTKNLPDKPTYIEIKFEKGIPIAVDGKVLEPIKLIEYVNKKAGDAGVGIVDHIEDRVVGIKSREVYETPGAICLIEAHSDLEKMVHTKHENKFKSIIDDEWAYLAYSGLWQDPLKQDLDAFIQTSQKPVTGTVKLKLFKGSIRVVGRKSEYSLYSHKIATYGTESTFDQRLAKGFVELWGIQSTEANKLQKKRSTKT
;
A
#
# COMPACT_ATOMS: atom_id res chain seq x y z
N PRO A 1 -13.68 10.61 -28.77
CA PRO A 1 -14.38 9.64 -29.66
C PRO A 1 -15.21 8.61 -28.89
N ILE A 2 -14.60 7.85 -27.97
CA ILE A 2 -15.31 6.83 -27.17
C ILE A 2 -16.51 7.44 -26.41
N ARG A 3 -16.27 8.48 -25.60
CA ARG A 3 -17.32 9.22 -24.86
C ARG A 3 -18.39 9.81 -25.79
N ASP A 4 -17.98 10.59 -26.78
CA ASP A 4 -18.93 11.41 -27.56
C ASP A 4 -19.68 10.60 -28.64
N LYS A 5 -19.18 9.42 -29.02
CA LYS A 5 -19.79 8.55 -30.03
C LYS A 5 -20.35 7.25 -29.45
N ASN A 6 -20.24 7.05 -28.13
CA ASN A 6 -20.72 5.87 -27.42
C ASN A 6 -20.28 4.55 -28.06
N LEU A 7 -18.99 4.44 -28.40
CA LEU A 7 -18.43 3.26 -29.05
C LEU A 7 -18.21 2.15 -28.02
N ASP A 8 -18.59 0.92 -28.36
CA ASP A 8 -18.39 -0.26 -27.53
C ASP A 8 -17.25 -1.16 -28.07
N ARG A 9 -16.84 -2.13 -27.25
CA ARG A 9 -15.76 -3.06 -27.58
C ARG A 9 -16.05 -3.87 -28.84
N VAL A 10 -17.31 -4.23 -29.07
CA VAL A 10 -17.74 -4.98 -30.26
C VAL A 10 -17.49 -4.16 -31.53
N THR A 11 -17.82 -2.87 -31.49
CA THR A 11 -17.61 -1.91 -32.58
C THR A 11 -16.12 -1.70 -32.86
N GLU A 12 -15.29 -1.58 -31.82
CA GLU A 12 -13.83 -1.46 -31.95
C GLU A 12 -13.21 -2.69 -32.65
N LEU A 13 -13.57 -3.90 -32.21
CA LEU A 13 -13.04 -5.14 -32.78
C LEU A 13 -13.48 -5.32 -34.24
N ALA A 14 -14.73 -4.97 -34.57
CA ALA A 14 -15.23 -5.00 -35.94
C ALA A 14 -14.48 -4.00 -36.84
N PHE A 15 -14.20 -2.79 -36.32
CA PHE A 15 -13.42 -1.78 -37.03
C PHE A 15 -11.99 -2.25 -37.28
N ALA A 16 -11.32 -2.79 -36.26
CA ALA A 16 -9.97 -3.33 -36.37
C ALA A 16 -9.88 -4.44 -37.42
N LYS A 17 -10.81 -5.42 -37.36
CA LYS A 17 -10.89 -6.51 -38.34
C LYS A 17 -11.11 -6.00 -39.76
N LYS A 18 -12.01 -5.03 -39.97
CA LYS A 18 -12.30 -4.44 -41.28
C LYS A 18 -11.07 -3.77 -41.91
N HIS A 19 -10.17 -3.24 -41.08
CA HIS A 19 -8.98 -2.51 -41.54
C HIS A 19 -7.68 -3.29 -41.38
N GLY A 20 -7.73 -4.59 -41.02
CA GLY A 20 -6.54 -5.43 -40.86
C GLY A 20 -5.64 -5.05 -39.68
N ILE A 21 -6.19 -4.45 -38.62
CA ILE A 21 -5.44 -4.09 -37.40
C ILE A 21 -5.36 -5.32 -36.49
N GLU A 22 -4.15 -5.79 -36.20
CA GLU A 22 -3.92 -6.93 -35.30
C GLU A 22 -4.05 -6.52 -33.82
N ILE A 23 -4.70 -7.38 -33.03
CA ILE A 23 -4.91 -7.19 -31.58
C ILE A 23 -4.51 -8.48 -30.85
N ASP A 24 -3.75 -8.34 -29.77
CA ASP A 24 -3.30 -9.43 -28.89
C ASP A 24 -4.46 -10.26 -28.32
N SER A 25 -4.25 -11.56 -28.10
CA SER A 25 -5.31 -12.48 -27.63
C SER A 25 -5.81 -12.20 -26.21
N VAL A 26 -4.96 -11.71 -25.31
CA VAL A 26 -5.36 -11.32 -23.94
C VAL A 26 -6.17 -10.02 -24.00
N ALA A 27 -5.70 -9.05 -24.80
CA ALA A 27 -6.42 -7.80 -25.03
C ALA A 27 -7.78 -7.99 -25.74
N LYS A 28 -8.01 -9.14 -26.38
CA LYS A 28 -9.34 -9.52 -26.91
C LYS A 28 -10.32 -9.96 -25.82
N ARG A 29 -9.83 -10.45 -24.67
CA ARG A 29 -10.65 -10.97 -23.56
C ARG A 29 -10.80 -10.00 -22.39
N PHE A 30 -9.75 -9.23 -22.09
CA PHE A 30 -9.70 -8.27 -21.00
C PHE A 30 -9.33 -6.89 -21.52
N SER A 31 -9.81 -5.85 -20.84
CA SER A 31 -9.26 -4.51 -20.92
C SER A 31 -8.07 -4.42 -19.97
N ILE A 32 -6.90 -4.08 -20.50
CA ILE A 32 -5.64 -4.06 -19.77
C ILE A 32 -5.05 -2.66 -19.87
N ASP A 33 -4.72 -2.08 -18.73
CA ASP A 33 -3.78 -0.96 -18.63
C ASP A 33 -2.56 -1.41 -17.83
N GLN A 34 -1.36 -1.05 -18.30
CA GLN A 34 -0.13 -1.39 -17.60
C GLN A 34 0.95 -0.33 -17.81
N ASN A 35 1.66 -0.06 -16.73
CA ASN A 35 2.82 0.82 -16.72
C ASN A 35 3.87 0.24 -15.76
N LEU A 36 4.93 0.99 -15.45
CA LEU A 36 6.00 0.53 -14.55
C LEU A 36 5.50 0.12 -13.16
N TRP A 37 4.45 0.77 -12.66
CA TRP A 37 4.00 0.67 -11.26
C TRP A 37 3.04 -0.49 -11.03
N GLY A 38 2.24 -0.84 -12.02
CA GLY A 38 1.29 -1.93 -11.93
C GLY A 38 0.53 -2.17 -13.23
N ARG A 39 -0.33 -3.18 -13.16
CA ARG A 39 -1.18 -3.61 -14.25
C ARG A 39 -2.61 -3.81 -13.76
N ALA A 40 -3.57 -3.17 -14.41
CA ALA A 40 -5.00 -3.30 -14.16
C ALA A 40 -5.63 -4.25 -15.19
N ILE A 41 -6.61 -5.03 -14.73
CA ILE A 41 -7.28 -6.08 -15.48
C ILE A 41 -8.78 -5.96 -15.20
N GLU A 42 -9.55 -5.67 -16.23
CA GLU A 42 -11.00 -5.53 -16.12
C GLU A 42 -11.72 -6.16 -17.34
N GLY A 43 -13.04 -6.27 -17.23
CA GLY A 43 -13.90 -6.74 -18.31
C GLY A 43 -13.98 -8.27 -18.46
N GLY A 44 -14.88 -8.70 -19.34
CA GLY A 44 -15.10 -10.13 -19.61
C GLY A 44 -15.63 -10.86 -18.37
N VAL A 45 -15.03 -12.00 -18.02
CA VAL A 45 -15.48 -12.81 -16.87
C VAL A 45 -15.35 -12.09 -15.52
N LEU A 46 -14.51 -11.06 -15.43
CA LEU A 46 -14.29 -10.30 -14.19
C LEU A 46 -15.46 -9.35 -13.86
N GLU A 47 -16.33 -9.06 -14.82
CA GLU A 47 -17.53 -8.23 -14.60
C GLU A 47 -18.53 -8.89 -13.64
N ASP A 48 -18.53 -10.22 -13.56
CA ASP A 48 -19.24 -10.95 -12.52
C ASP A 48 -18.37 -11.02 -11.25
N PRO A 49 -18.73 -10.34 -10.15
CA PRO A 49 -17.94 -10.34 -8.92
C PRO A 49 -17.87 -11.70 -8.23
N TYR A 50 -18.70 -12.68 -8.62
CA TYR A 50 -18.64 -14.04 -8.09
C TYR A 50 -17.66 -14.94 -8.85
N SER A 51 -17.21 -14.53 -10.03
CA SER A 51 -16.27 -15.30 -10.85
C SER A 51 -14.82 -15.09 -10.41
N GLU A 52 -14.08 -16.18 -10.20
CA GLU A 52 -12.64 -16.12 -9.89
C GLU A 52 -11.83 -15.63 -11.11
N PRO A 53 -10.83 -14.75 -10.94
CA PRO A 53 -9.96 -14.36 -12.04
C PRO A 53 -9.21 -15.58 -12.60
N PRO A 54 -9.26 -15.83 -13.92
CA PRO A 54 -8.57 -16.97 -14.49
C PRO A 54 -7.05 -16.77 -14.42
N ASP A 55 -6.29 -17.85 -14.28
CA ASP A 55 -4.82 -17.79 -14.15
C ASP A 55 -4.13 -17.02 -15.29
N ASP A 56 -4.68 -17.10 -16.50
CA ASP A 56 -4.13 -16.45 -17.69
C ASP A 56 -4.40 -14.93 -17.74
N ALA A 57 -5.14 -14.40 -16.76
CA ALA A 57 -5.23 -12.97 -16.53
C ALA A 57 -3.92 -12.38 -15.98
N PHE A 58 -3.11 -13.18 -15.26
CA PHE A 58 -1.92 -12.73 -14.56
C PHE A 58 -0.64 -13.01 -15.37
N ILE A 59 0.19 -11.99 -15.57
CA ILE A 59 1.45 -12.11 -16.32
C ILE A 59 2.66 -11.54 -15.56
N TRP A 60 2.44 -10.72 -14.54
CA TRP A 60 3.49 -10.17 -13.67
C TRP A 60 3.65 -10.99 -12.40
N VAL A 61 2.56 -11.56 -11.90
CA VAL A 61 2.51 -12.34 -10.66
C VAL A 61 2.27 -13.81 -10.97
N LYS A 62 3.13 -14.69 -10.47
CA LYS A 62 2.95 -16.13 -10.61
C LYS A 62 1.82 -16.61 -9.69
N THR A 63 0.86 -17.35 -10.24
CA THR A 63 -0.16 -18.04 -9.45
C THR A 63 0.18 -19.52 -9.20
N LYS A 64 1.05 -20.09 -10.03
CA LYS A 64 1.44 -21.51 -10.03
C LYS A 64 2.95 -21.68 -9.95
N ASN A 65 3.38 -22.86 -9.50
CA ASN A 65 4.80 -23.25 -9.38
C ASN A 65 5.63 -22.26 -8.55
N LEU A 66 5.04 -21.77 -7.46
CA LEU A 66 5.69 -20.82 -6.56
C LEU A 66 6.84 -21.47 -5.77
N PRO A 67 7.90 -20.73 -5.43
CA PRO A 67 9.02 -21.27 -4.66
C PRO A 67 8.59 -21.88 -3.32
N ASP A 68 9.14 -23.05 -2.99
CA ASP A 68 8.91 -23.69 -1.68
C ASP A 68 9.72 -23.09 -0.53
N LYS A 69 10.70 -22.23 -0.86
CA LYS A 69 11.45 -21.46 0.13
C LYS A 69 11.04 -19.99 0.08
N PRO A 70 10.92 -19.31 1.24
CA PRO A 70 10.66 -17.88 1.28
C PRO A 70 11.74 -17.08 0.56
N THR A 71 11.31 -16.05 -0.14
CA THR A 71 12.18 -15.03 -0.73
C THR A 71 12.28 -13.86 0.24
N TYR A 72 13.47 -13.29 0.40
CA TYR A 72 13.69 -12.11 1.23
C TYR A 72 14.10 -10.93 0.36
N ILE A 73 13.60 -9.74 0.67
CA ILE A 73 13.98 -8.47 0.04
C ILE A 73 14.38 -7.49 1.13
N GLU A 74 15.55 -6.85 1.02
CA GLU A 74 15.96 -5.73 1.87
C GLU A 74 15.90 -4.43 1.07
N ILE A 75 15.08 -3.47 1.48
CA ILE A 75 14.90 -2.19 0.81
C ILE A 75 15.48 -1.08 1.68
N LYS A 76 16.42 -0.32 1.14
CA LYS A 76 17.01 0.84 1.81
C LYS A 76 16.35 2.13 1.31
N PHE A 77 15.96 2.96 2.26
CA PHE A 77 15.39 4.28 2.02
C PHE A 77 16.33 5.38 2.52
N GLU A 78 16.29 6.51 1.83
CA GLU A 78 16.87 7.78 2.26
C GLU A 78 15.82 8.88 2.09
N LYS A 79 15.48 9.56 3.20
CA LYS A 79 14.45 10.60 3.24
C LYS A 79 13.14 10.19 2.54
N GLY A 80 12.68 8.97 2.80
CA GLY A 80 11.47 8.39 2.22
C GLY A 80 11.64 7.79 0.83
N ILE A 81 12.77 8.01 0.14
CA ILE A 81 13.00 7.52 -1.22
C ILE A 81 13.74 6.18 -1.19
N PRO A 82 13.26 5.12 -1.86
CA PRO A 82 14.00 3.87 -1.98
C PRO A 82 15.22 4.08 -2.88
N ILE A 83 16.42 3.77 -2.37
CA ILE A 83 17.69 3.99 -3.08
C ILE A 83 18.47 2.70 -3.37
N ALA A 84 18.17 1.61 -2.66
CA ALA A 84 18.86 0.34 -2.87
C ALA A 84 17.97 -0.86 -2.48
N VAL A 85 18.19 -1.99 -3.14
CA VAL A 85 17.53 -3.26 -2.84
C VAL A 85 18.56 -4.39 -2.80
N ASP A 86 18.51 -5.22 -1.75
CA ASP A 86 19.43 -6.33 -1.48
C ASP A 86 20.91 -5.93 -1.57
N GLY A 87 21.22 -4.76 -1.01
CA GLY A 87 22.58 -4.20 -0.99
C GLY A 87 23.03 -3.54 -2.28
N LYS A 88 22.20 -3.51 -3.34
CA LYS A 88 22.52 -2.89 -4.63
C LYS A 88 21.86 -1.52 -4.74
N VAL A 89 22.65 -0.48 -4.93
CA VAL A 89 22.14 0.84 -5.32
C VAL A 89 21.63 0.74 -6.75
N LEU A 90 20.39 1.18 -6.97
CA LEU A 90 19.70 1.07 -8.26
C LEU A 90 18.99 2.39 -8.55
N GLU A 91 19.02 2.81 -9.81
CA GLU A 91 18.17 3.91 -10.27
C GLU A 91 16.68 3.57 -10.09
N PRO A 92 15.80 4.55 -9.84
CA PRO A 92 14.41 4.30 -9.45
C PRO A 92 13.64 3.31 -10.33
N ILE A 93 13.79 3.42 -11.65
CA ILE A 93 13.13 2.50 -12.60
C ILE A 93 13.66 1.06 -12.43
N LYS A 94 14.98 0.89 -12.37
CA LYS A 94 15.60 -0.44 -12.18
C LYS A 94 15.30 -1.03 -10.83
N LEU A 95 15.15 -0.19 -9.81
CA LEU A 95 14.73 -0.60 -8.48
C LEU A 95 13.31 -1.17 -8.53
N ILE A 96 12.36 -0.44 -9.12
CA ILE A 96 10.96 -0.90 -9.24
C ILE A 96 10.88 -2.18 -10.06
N GLU A 97 11.54 -2.25 -11.22
CA GLU A 97 11.61 -3.47 -12.05
C GLU A 97 12.15 -4.68 -11.27
N TYR A 98 13.21 -4.47 -10.48
CA TYR A 98 13.82 -5.52 -9.66
C TYR A 98 12.85 -6.04 -8.60
N VAL A 99 12.18 -5.14 -7.87
CA VAL A 99 11.20 -5.52 -6.83
C VAL A 99 9.97 -6.17 -7.46
N ASN A 100 9.44 -5.62 -8.56
CA ASN A 100 8.33 -6.20 -9.34
C ASN A 100 8.63 -7.65 -9.69
N LYS A 101 9.80 -7.90 -10.31
CA LYS A 101 10.18 -9.26 -10.70
C LYS A 101 10.27 -10.20 -9.50
N LYS A 102 10.99 -9.79 -8.46
CA LYS A 102 11.27 -10.65 -7.30
C LYS A 102 10.01 -10.96 -6.49
N ALA A 103 9.11 -9.98 -6.34
CA ALA A 103 7.84 -10.16 -5.65
C ALA A 103 6.82 -10.92 -6.48
N GLY A 104 6.71 -10.62 -7.78
CA GLY A 104 5.85 -11.35 -8.72
C GLY A 104 6.24 -12.82 -8.84
N ASP A 105 7.55 -13.13 -8.86
CA ASP A 105 8.07 -14.50 -8.84
C ASP A 105 7.70 -15.28 -7.55
N ALA A 106 7.41 -14.57 -6.45
CA ALA A 106 6.95 -15.12 -5.18
C ALA A 106 5.41 -15.13 -5.04
N GLY A 107 4.69 -14.72 -6.08
CA GLY A 107 3.21 -14.67 -6.13
C GLY A 107 2.59 -13.45 -5.46
N VAL A 108 3.38 -12.46 -5.07
CA VAL A 108 2.93 -11.29 -4.30
C VAL A 108 2.39 -10.21 -5.23
N GLY A 109 1.31 -9.53 -4.82
CA GLY A 109 0.84 -8.30 -5.47
C GLY A 109 -0.40 -8.46 -6.34
N ILE A 110 -1.14 -9.56 -6.23
CA ILE A 110 -2.51 -9.64 -6.78
C ILE A 110 -3.46 -8.93 -5.82
N VAL A 111 -4.24 -7.99 -6.33
CA VAL A 111 -5.31 -7.29 -5.59
C VAL A 111 -6.60 -7.45 -6.36
N ASP A 112 -7.62 -8.07 -5.77
CA ASP A 112 -8.99 -8.15 -6.32
C ASP A 112 -9.87 -7.22 -5.50
N HIS A 113 -10.43 -6.19 -6.15
CA HIS A 113 -11.03 -5.05 -5.45
C HIS A 113 -12.37 -4.63 -6.07
N ILE A 114 -13.32 -4.28 -5.21
CA ILE A 114 -14.51 -3.51 -5.58
C ILE A 114 -14.27 -2.08 -5.14
N GLU A 115 -14.20 -1.16 -6.10
CA GLU A 115 -13.96 0.25 -5.86
C GLU A 115 -15.18 1.13 -6.15
N ASP A 116 -15.20 2.29 -5.50
CA ASP A 116 -16.17 3.36 -5.73
C ASP A 116 -15.60 4.38 -6.71
N ARG A 117 -16.05 4.32 -7.97
CA ARG A 117 -15.65 5.29 -8.99
C ARG A 117 -16.19 6.67 -8.65
N VAL A 118 -15.41 7.70 -8.95
CA VAL A 118 -15.78 9.12 -8.77
C VAL A 118 -17.13 9.46 -9.41
N VAL A 119 -17.45 8.79 -10.52
CA VAL A 119 -18.71 8.98 -11.25
C VAL A 119 -19.92 8.31 -10.57
N GLY A 120 -19.75 7.71 -9.38
CA GLY A 120 -20.82 7.23 -8.51
C GLY A 120 -21.20 5.76 -8.68
N ILE A 121 -20.44 4.97 -9.45
CA ILE A 121 -20.68 3.54 -9.64
C ILE A 121 -19.63 2.70 -8.93
N LYS A 122 -20.01 1.47 -8.57
CA LYS A 122 -19.04 0.45 -8.17
C LYS A 122 -18.49 -0.26 -9.40
N SER A 123 -17.20 -0.58 -9.39
CA SER A 123 -16.57 -1.47 -10.37
C SER A 123 -15.72 -2.52 -9.68
N ARG A 124 -15.58 -3.69 -10.31
CA ARG A 124 -14.58 -4.68 -9.93
C ARG A 124 -13.37 -4.54 -10.81
N GLU A 125 -12.20 -4.46 -10.19
CA GLU A 125 -10.92 -4.45 -10.89
C GLU A 125 -9.92 -5.38 -10.20
N VAL A 126 -9.12 -6.05 -11.00
CA VAL A 126 -8.05 -6.91 -10.53
C VAL A 126 -6.71 -6.30 -10.95
N TYR A 127 -5.77 -6.21 -10.01
CA TYR A 127 -4.49 -5.56 -10.21
C TYR A 127 -3.32 -6.50 -9.95
N GLU A 128 -2.22 -6.28 -10.67
CA GLU A 128 -0.89 -6.80 -10.38
C GLU A 128 0.04 -5.65 -10.00
N THR A 129 0.38 -5.54 -8.73
CA THR A 129 1.22 -4.46 -8.16
C THR A 129 2.35 -5.00 -7.26
N PRO A 130 3.18 -5.96 -7.73
CA PRO A 130 4.17 -6.66 -6.91
C PRO A 130 5.21 -5.73 -6.25
N GLY A 131 5.72 -4.76 -7.01
CA GLY A 131 6.71 -3.80 -6.52
C GLY A 131 6.09 -2.73 -5.63
N ALA A 132 4.95 -2.17 -6.04
CA ALA A 132 4.26 -1.13 -5.30
C ALA A 132 3.88 -1.59 -3.88
N ILE A 133 3.28 -2.79 -3.74
CA ILE A 133 2.88 -3.30 -2.42
C ILE A 133 4.08 -3.53 -1.50
N CYS A 134 5.21 -3.99 -2.05
CA CYS A 134 6.44 -4.16 -1.28
C CYS A 134 7.04 -2.82 -0.84
N LEU A 135 7.08 -1.84 -1.74
CA LEU A 135 7.63 -0.52 -1.44
C LEU A 135 6.79 0.23 -0.41
N ILE A 136 5.46 0.23 -0.56
CA ILE A 136 4.53 0.87 0.37
C ILE A 136 4.60 0.20 1.74
N GLU A 137 4.55 -1.13 1.82
CA GLU A 137 4.62 -1.86 3.09
C GLU A 137 5.95 -1.61 3.81
N ALA A 138 7.07 -1.63 3.08
CA ALA A 138 8.38 -1.36 3.65
C ALA A 138 8.53 0.09 4.12
N HIS A 139 8.01 1.04 3.34
CA HIS A 139 8.06 2.47 3.66
C HIS A 139 7.21 2.79 4.89
N SER A 140 5.94 2.37 4.91
CA SER A 140 5.02 2.57 6.05
C SER A 140 5.56 1.94 7.34
N ASP A 141 6.24 0.80 7.24
CA ASP A 141 6.89 0.19 8.40
C ASP A 141 8.10 0.99 8.92
N LEU A 142 8.89 1.57 8.02
CA LEU A 142 10.01 2.42 8.40
C LEU A 142 9.53 3.69 9.11
N GLU A 143 8.42 4.29 8.66
CA GLU A 143 7.82 5.46 9.32
C GLU A 143 7.48 5.19 10.79
N LYS A 144 6.92 4.02 11.12
CA LYS A 144 6.63 3.61 12.50
C LYS A 144 7.89 3.60 13.39
N MET A 145 9.07 3.39 12.81
CA MET A 145 10.34 3.34 13.52
C MET A 145 10.93 4.73 13.82
N VAL A 146 10.61 5.73 12.99
CA VAL A 146 11.26 7.05 13.02
C VAL A 146 10.32 8.20 13.37
N HIS A 147 9.01 8.00 13.23
CA HIS A 147 7.97 8.98 13.59
C HIS A 147 7.37 8.67 14.95
N THR A 148 6.95 9.72 15.65
CA THR A 148 6.16 9.59 16.88
C THR A 148 4.80 8.96 16.60
N LYS A 149 4.11 8.52 17.67
CA LYS A 149 2.72 8.04 17.56
C LYS A 149 1.77 9.08 16.94
N HIS A 150 1.99 10.36 17.23
CA HIS A 150 1.12 11.44 16.74
C HIS A 150 1.36 11.74 15.26
N GLU A 151 2.62 11.76 14.82
CA GLU A 151 2.97 11.90 13.41
C GLU A 151 2.37 10.75 12.59
N ASN A 152 2.58 9.49 12.99
CA ASN A 152 2.00 8.34 12.30
C ASN A 152 0.47 8.41 12.21
N LYS A 153 -0.20 8.80 13.30
CA LYS A 153 -1.67 8.92 13.33
C LYS A 153 -2.19 10.04 12.42
N PHE A 154 -1.53 11.20 12.42
CA PHE A 154 -1.97 12.32 11.60
C PHE A 154 -1.64 12.10 10.13
N LYS A 155 -0.45 11.56 9.86
CA LYS A 155 0.00 11.27 8.50
C LYS A 155 -0.90 10.26 7.78
N SER A 156 -1.52 9.30 8.48
CA SER A 156 -2.48 8.41 7.81
C SER A 156 -3.66 9.16 7.18
N ILE A 157 -4.14 10.24 7.81
CA ILE A 157 -5.20 11.09 7.26
C ILE A 157 -4.70 11.82 5.99
N ILE A 158 -3.45 12.26 6.02
CA ILE A 158 -2.80 12.92 4.88
C ILE A 158 -2.60 11.94 3.72
N ASP A 159 -2.16 10.71 4.01
CA ASP A 159 -1.96 9.66 3.01
C ASP A 159 -3.29 9.29 2.34
N ASP A 160 -4.37 9.16 3.12
CA ASP A 160 -5.71 8.86 2.61
C ASP A 160 -6.22 9.98 1.68
N GLU A 161 -6.13 11.24 2.11
CA GLU A 161 -6.56 12.38 1.30
C GLU A 161 -5.71 12.54 0.03
N TRP A 162 -4.38 12.40 0.15
CA TRP A 162 -3.47 12.46 -1.00
C TRP A 162 -3.79 11.39 -2.04
N ALA A 163 -4.07 10.15 -1.59
CA ALA A 163 -4.46 9.05 -2.47
C ALA A 163 -5.81 9.32 -3.14
N TYR A 164 -6.79 9.87 -2.41
CA TYR A 164 -8.08 10.25 -2.95
C TYR A 164 -7.97 11.34 -4.01
N LEU A 165 -7.17 12.39 -3.79
CA LEU A 165 -6.94 13.44 -4.80
C LEU A 165 -6.32 12.87 -6.07
N ALA A 166 -5.36 11.95 -5.95
CA ALA A 166 -4.77 11.26 -7.09
C ALA A 166 -5.81 10.41 -7.85
N TYR A 167 -6.58 9.59 -7.13
CA TYR A 167 -7.65 8.76 -7.71
C TYR A 167 -8.73 9.59 -8.42
N SER A 168 -9.12 10.71 -7.82
CA SER A 168 -10.21 11.56 -8.32
C SER A 168 -9.81 12.48 -9.48
N GLY A 169 -8.58 12.37 -9.99
CA GLY A 169 -8.08 13.20 -11.09
C GLY A 169 -7.69 14.62 -10.66
N LEU A 170 -7.56 14.86 -9.36
CA LEU A 170 -7.23 16.15 -8.75
C LEU A 170 -5.72 16.32 -8.50
N TRP A 171 -4.88 15.72 -9.36
CA TRP A 171 -3.42 15.78 -9.22
C TRP A 171 -2.85 17.22 -9.24
N GLN A 172 -3.52 18.14 -9.93
CA GLN A 172 -3.14 19.55 -10.04
C GLN A 172 -3.91 20.46 -9.07
N ASP A 173 -4.74 19.90 -8.20
CA ASP A 173 -5.44 20.68 -7.18
C ASP A 173 -4.44 21.28 -6.17
N PRO A 174 -4.58 22.56 -5.76
CA PRO A 174 -3.68 23.18 -4.80
C PRO A 174 -3.52 22.40 -3.50
N LEU A 175 -4.57 21.75 -3.01
CA LEU A 175 -4.51 20.95 -1.79
C LEU A 175 -3.44 19.86 -1.89
N LYS A 176 -3.29 19.22 -3.07
CA LYS A 176 -2.27 18.20 -3.29
C LYS A 176 -0.86 18.74 -3.05
N GLN A 177 -0.58 19.98 -3.46
CA GLN A 177 0.73 20.61 -3.23
C GLN A 177 0.97 20.93 -1.74
N ASP A 178 -0.08 21.34 -1.02
CA ASP A 178 -0.01 21.56 0.43
C ASP A 178 0.29 20.24 1.18
N LEU A 179 -0.35 19.14 0.77
CA LEU A 179 -0.07 17.80 1.31
C LEU A 179 1.34 17.33 0.94
N ASP A 180 1.82 17.57 -0.29
CA ASP A 180 3.19 17.26 -0.70
C ASP A 180 4.22 17.96 0.19
N ALA A 181 4.00 19.22 0.57
CA ALA A 181 4.90 19.96 1.46
C ALA A 181 4.96 19.36 2.87
N PHE A 182 3.82 18.90 3.39
CA PHE A 182 3.77 18.14 4.64
C PHE A 182 4.55 16.82 4.50
N ILE A 183 4.29 16.06 3.44
CA ILE A 183 4.94 14.76 3.17
C ILE A 183 6.46 14.97 3.09
N GLN A 184 6.95 15.89 2.27
CA GLN A 184 8.38 16.20 2.15
C GLN A 184 9.06 16.51 3.48
N THR A 185 8.36 17.22 4.39
CA THR A 185 8.88 17.51 5.71
C THR A 185 8.92 16.27 6.60
N SER A 186 7.82 15.51 6.66
CA SER A 186 7.76 14.26 7.42
C SER A 186 8.75 13.20 6.94
N GLN A 187 9.14 13.21 5.66
CA GLN A 187 10.06 12.23 5.11
C GLN A 187 11.53 12.44 5.50
N LYS A 188 11.92 13.61 6.02
CA LYS A 188 13.32 13.92 6.38
C LYS A 188 14.01 12.84 7.26
N PRO A 189 13.39 12.33 8.35
CA PRO A 189 13.99 11.26 9.17
C PRO A 189 13.79 9.83 8.60
N VAL A 190 13.05 9.65 7.50
CA VAL A 190 12.69 8.32 6.95
C VAL A 190 13.86 7.73 6.16
N THR A 191 14.94 7.42 6.88
CA THR A 191 16.18 6.85 6.33
C THR A 191 16.50 5.56 7.10
N GLY A 192 16.65 4.45 6.39
CA GLY A 192 16.81 3.15 7.02
C GLY A 192 16.71 1.98 6.06
N THR A 193 16.60 0.77 6.58
CA THR A 193 16.45 -0.45 5.79
C THR A 193 15.38 -1.33 6.39
N VAL A 194 14.49 -1.85 5.54
CA VAL A 194 13.41 -2.76 5.94
C VAL A 194 13.56 -4.08 5.18
N LYS A 195 13.40 -5.19 5.89
CA LYS A 195 13.50 -6.55 5.37
C LYS A 195 12.11 -7.17 5.29
N LEU A 196 11.72 -7.55 4.07
CA LEU A 196 10.48 -8.24 3.75
C LEU A 196 10.75 -9.73 3.56
N LYS A 197 9.79 -10.56 3.97
CA LYS A 197 9.67 -11.97 3.65
C LYS A 197 8.49 -12.15 2.72
N LEU A 198 8.73 -12.69 1.53
CA LEU A 198 7.75 -12.98 0.50
C LEU A 198 7.60 -14.50 0.37
N PHE A 199 6.37 -15.01 0.47
CA PHE A 199 6.14 -16.45 0.40
C PHE A 199 4.71 -16.78 -0.05
N LYS A 200 4.60 -17.43 -1.21
CA LYS A 200 3.35 -17.94 -1.78
C LYS A 200 2.22 -16.89 -1.73
N GLY A 201 2.51 -15.71 -2.27
CA GLY A 201 1.61 -14.55 -2.30
C GLY A 201 1.52 -13.71 -1.03
N SER A 202 2.09 -14.17 0.08
CA SER A 202 2.17 -13.40 1.32
C SER A 202 3.40 -12.49 1.35
N ILE A 203 3.22 -11.29 1.89
CA ILE A 203 4.26 -10.33 2.27
C ILE A 203 4.23 -10.13 3.78
N ARG A 204 5.40 -10.06 4.42
CA ARG A 204 5.52 -9.70 5.83
C ARG A 204 6.84 -8.99 6.11
N VAL A 205 6.79 -7.90 6.86
CA VAL A 205 8.01 -7.29 7.38
C VAL A 205 8.62 -8.16 8.49
N VAL A 206 9.91 -8.47 8.38
CA VAL A 206 10.64 -9.34 9.31
C VAL A 206 11.85 -8.67 9.98
N GLY A 207 12.16 -7.43 9.61
CA GLY A 207 13.22 -6.67 10.26
C GLY A 207 13.28 -5.24 9.74
N ARG A 208 13.81 -4.33 10.55
CA ARG A 208 14.00 -2.93 10.20
C ARG A 208 15.15 -2.33 11.02
N LYS A 209 15.84 -1.34 10.46
CA LYS A 209 16.90 -0.58 11.14
C LYS A 209 16.96 0.84 10.60
N SER A 210 17.23 1.81 11.47
CA SER A 210 17.40 3.22 11.14
C SER A 210 18.33 3.87 12.15
N GLU A 211 19.15 4.82 11.70
CA GLU A 211 19.93 5.71 12.57
C GLU A 211 19.05 6.79 13.23
N TYR A 212 17.87 7.07 12.66
CA TYR A 212 16.87 7.99 13.19
C TYR A 212 15.80 7.27 14.04
N SER A 213 16.12 6.06 14.53
CA SER A 213 15.13 5.26 15.25
C SER A 213 14.72 5.92 16.56
N LEU A 214 13.41 6.04 16.78
CA LEU A 214 12.83 6.37 18.08
C LEU A 214 12.70 5.15 18.99
N TYR A 215 12.93 3.94 18.46
CA TYR A 215 12.98 2.73 19.26
C TYR A 215 14.30 2.70 20.05
N SER A 216 14.18 2.71 21.37
CA SER A 216 15.30 2.52 22.28
C SER A 216 15.16 1.19 23.01
N HIS A 217 16.08 0.26 22.74
CA HIS A 217 16.13 -1.03 23.44
C HIS A 217 16.21 -0.85 24.96
N LYS A 218 17.01 0.13 25.44
CA LYS A 218 17.15 0.44 26.87
C LYS A 218 15.83 0.87 27.52
N ILE A 219 14.94 1.52 26.78
CA ILE A 219 13.63 1.92 27.30
C ILE A 219 12.64 0.76 27.23
N ALA A 220 12.71 -0.06 26.18
CA ALA A 220 11.70 -1.09 25.91
C ALA A 220 11.98 -2.45 26.57
N THR A 221 13.23 -2.75 26.93
CA THR A 221 13.63 -4.04 27.51
C THR A 221 13.01 -4.26 28.90
N TYR A 222 12.72 -5.54 29.19
CA TYR A 222 12.35 -6.01 30.54
C TYR A 222 13.57 -6.45 31.36
N GLY A 223 14.77 -6.40 30.77
CA GLY A 223 16.03 -6.72 31.44
C GLY A 223 16.43 -5.72 32.52
N THR A 224 17.48 -6.04 33.27
CA THR A 224 17.99 -5.21 34.37
C THR A 224 18.63 -3.91 33.89
N GLU A 225 18.97 -3.83 32.60
CA GLU A 225 19.49 -2.66 31.91
C GLU A 225 18.41 -1.65 31.48
N SER A 226 17.15 -1.90 31.82
CA SER A 226 16.03 -1.02 31.47
C SER A 226 16.15 0.35 32.15
N THR A 227 15.97 1.42 31.37
CA THR A 227 15.96 2.81 31.85
C THR A 227 14.54 3.36 32.03
N PHE A 228 13.50 2.54 31.87
CA PHE A 228 12.11 2.96 31.99
C PHE A 228 11.66 2.98 33.46
N ASP A 229 11.37 4.17 34.01
CA ASP A 229 10.85 4.30 35.37
C ASP A 229 9.35 3.98 35.44
N GLN A 230 9.06 2.71 35.78
CA GLN A 230 7.69 2.21 35.90
C GLN A 230 6.87 2.92 36.99
N ARG A 231 7.50 3.59 37.96
CA ARG A 231 6.78 4.29 39.04
C ARG A 231 5.98 5.48 38.51
N LEU A 232 6.43 6.10 37.42
CA LEU A 232 5.73 7.21 36.77
C LEU A 232 4.40 6.79 36.14
N ALA A 233 4.22 5.49 35.84
CA ALA A 233 3.02 4.98 35.20
C ALA A 233 1.77 5.16 36.07
N LYS A 234 1.89 5.10 37.40
CA LYS A 234 0.75 5.27 38.32
C LYS A 234 0.06 6.62 38.11
N GLY A 235 0.84 7.71 38.20
CA GLY A 235 0.32 9.05 38.01
C GLY A 235 -0.21 9.28 36.59
N PHE A 236 0.48 8.73 35.58
CA PHE A 236 0.01 8.81 34.20
C PHE A 236 -1.37 8.16 34.01
N VAL A 237 -1.56 6.93 34.49
CA VAL A 237 -2.83 6.20 34.32
C VAL A 237 -3.99 6.92 35.01
N GLU A 238 -3.78 7.41 36.23
CA GLU A 238 -4.81 8.14 36.99
C GLU A 238 -5.21 9.45 36.29
N LEU A 239 -4.24 10.26 35.85
CA LEU A 239 -4.49 11.54 35.20
C LEU A 239 -5.07 11.37 33.79
N TRP A 240 -4.53 10.44 33.00
CA TRP A 240 -4.98 10.20 31.62
C TRP A 240 -6.42 9.65 31.57
N GLY A 241 -6.79 8.79 32.53
CA GLY A 241 -8.11 8.14 32.58
C GLY A 241 -9.22 8.96 33.23
N ILE A 242 -8.95 10.19 33.70
CA ILE A 242 -9.88 10.93 34.57
C ILE A 242 -11.21 11.24 33.87
N GLN A 243 -11.18 11.72 32.62
CA GLN A 243 -12.40 12.08 31.88
C GLN A 243 -13.27 10.85 31.59
N SER A 244 -12.64 9.73 31.21
CA SER A 244 -13.35 8.46 30.98
C SER A 244 -14.01 7.95 32.26
N THR A 245 -13.33 8.07 33.40
CA THR A 245 -13.85 7.68 34.71
C THR A 245 -15.07 8.53 35.10
N GLU A 246 -15.02 9.85 34.93
CA GLU A 246 -16.15 10.74 35.23
C GLU A 246 -17.35 10.51 34.31
N ALA A 247 -17.13 10.29 33.01
CA ALA A 247 -18.19 9.95 32.06
C ALA A 247 -18.91 8.64 32.47
N ASN A 248 -18.16 7.62 32.87
CA ASN A 248 -18.73 6.34 33.29
C ASN A 248 -19.49 6.42 34.62
N LYS A 249 -19.07 7.26 35.55
CA LYS A 249 -19.82 7.53 36.80
C LYS A 249 -21.20 8.10 36.49
N LEU A 250 -21.31 9.00 35.50
CA LEU A 250 -22.61 9.54 35.07
C LEU A 250 -23.50 8.46 34.44
N GLN A 251 -22.94 7.61 33.58
CA GLN A 251 -23.70 6.50 32.97
C GLN A 251 -24.23 5.52 34.02
N LYS A 252 -23.38 5.09 34.97
CA LYS A 252 -23.79 4.19 36.07
C LYS A 252 -24.89 4.77 36.96
N LYS A 253 -24.84 6.07 37.24
CA LYS A 253 -25.91 6.77 37.99
C LYS A 253 -27.24 6.83 37.23
N ARG A 254 -27.21 6.81 35.90
CA ARG A 254 -28.42 6.77 35.06
C ARG A 254 -29.01 5.38 35.01
N SER A 255 -28.18 4.34 34.87
CA SER A 255 -28.64 2.94 34.81
C SER A 255 -29.23 2.41 36.12
N THR A 256 -28.86 2.97 37.27
CA THR A 256 -29.44 2.60 38.58
C THR A 256 -30.73 3.36 38.94
N LYS A 257 -31.16 4.32 38.11
CA LYS A 257 -32.41 5.08 38.29
C LYS A 257 -33.56 4.60 37.41
N THR A 258 -33.30 3.66 36.50
CA THR A 258 -34.26 2.87 35.72
C THR A 258 -34.37 1.48 36.30
#